data_AF-A0A353VVS8-F1
#
_entry.id   AF-A0A353VVS8-F1
#
_cell.length_a   1.000
_cell.length_b   1.000
_cell.length_c   1.000
_cell.angle_alpha   90.00
_cell.angle_beta   90.00
_cell.angle_gamma   90.00
#
_symmetry.space_group_name_H-M   'P 1'
#
loop_
_entity.id
_entity.type
_entity.pdbx_description
1 polymer ?
#
loop_
_entity_poly.entity_id
_entity_poly.type
_entity_poly.pdbx_seq_one_letter_code
_entity_poly.pdbx_strand_id
1 'polypeptide(L)'
;NKIIRIERGIIYLFEISNEKKLTKGQIEKITPLIHDRMTEIIIEDENEAVKLFNTTEPTPIEKIDILNKGIDELEKANLNMGLALSQDEINFLFSNFSELKRNPTDVELMMFAQANSEHCRHKIFNTKWIIDDTKKEDSLFSMIKQTYKDNSGNILSA
;
A
#
# COMPACT_ATOMS: atom_id res chain seq x y z
N ASN A 1 -5.37 39.13 3.12
CA ASN A 1 -4.49 37.99 2.83
C ASN A 1 -4.91 36.79 3.62
N LYS A 2 -5.39 35.73 2.96
CA LYS A 2 -5.78 34.47 3.60
C LYS A 2 -4.63 33.48 3.44
N ILE A 3 -4.03 33.06 4.55
CA ILE A 3 -3.00 32.01 4.55
C ILE A 3 -3.70 30.67 4.25
N ILE A 4 -3.24 29.94 3.24
CA ILE A 4 -3.82 28.65 2.81
C ILE A 4 -3.14 27.48 3.52
N ARG A 5 -1.81 27.51 3.63
CA ARG A 5 -0.98 26.46 4.25
C ARG A 5 0.31 27.08 4.79
N ILE A 6 0.80 26.56 5.91
CA ILE A 6 2.11 26.91 6.49
C ILE A 6 2.90 25.61 6.59
N GLU A 7 4.18 25.64 6.24
CA GLU A 7 5.11 24.52 6.38
C GLU A 7 6.28 24.92 7.27
N ARG A 8 6.97 23.93 7.86
CA ARG A 8 8.17 24.16 8.67
C ARG A 8 9.35 23.31 8.18
N GLY A 9 10.51 23.94 8.03
CA GLY A 9 11.78 23.27 7.78
C GLY A 9 12.80 23.54 8.90
N ILE A 10 13.94 22.85 8.82
CA ILE A 10 15.12 23.08 9.67
C ILE A 10 16.27 23.47 8.76
N ILE A 11 16.92 24.61 9.06
CA ILE A 11 18.13 25.03 8.36
C ILE A 11 19.33 24.54 9.16
N TYR A 12 20.11 23.65 8.54
CA TYR A 12 21.39 23.21 9.08
C TYR A 12 22.51 24.06 8.50
N LEU A 13 23.25 24.75 9.38
CA LEU A 13 24.45 25.50 9.02
C LEU A 13 25.67 24.73 9.52
N PHE A 14 26.60 24.44 8.62
CA PHE A 14 27.83 23.71 8.93
C PHE A 14 29.02 24.66 8.85
N GLU A 15 29.75 24.78 9.96
CA GLU A 15 31.02 25.50 10.01
C GLU A 15 32.18 24.49 9.90
N ILE A 16 33.13 24.78 9.02
CA ILE A 16 34.32 23.94 8.81
C ILE A 16 35.55 24.75 9.20
N SER A 17 36.40 24.16 10.04
CA SER A 17 37.61 24.78 10.62
C SER A 17 38.61 25.39 9.62
N ASN A 18 38.48 25.10 8.32
CA ASN A 18 39.39 25.55 7.29
C ASN A 18 38.74 26.52 6.28
N GLU A 19 37.58 27.10 6.59
CA GLU A 19 36.78 28.00 5.72
C GLU A 19 36.42 27.41 4.34
N LYS A 20 36.57 26.09 4.17
CA LYS A 20 36.21 25.39 2.94
C LYS A 20 34.72 25.05 2.95
N LYS A 21 34.09 25.11 1.79
CA LYS A 21 32.75 24.53 1.59
C LYS A 21 32.82 23.01 1.73
N LEU A 22 31.73 22.40 2.20
CA LEU A 22 31.58 20.95 2.20
C LEU A 22 31.73 20.43 0.76
N THR A 23 32.50 19.35 0.60
CA THR A 23 32.56 18.63 -0.68
C THR A 23 31.30 17.77 -0.85
N LYS A 24 30.94 17.45 -2.09
CA LYS A 24 29.79 16.59 -2.39
C LYS A 24 29.82 15.26 -1.61
N GLY A 25 30.98 14.60 -1.54
CA GLY A 25 31.13 13.35 -0.79
C GLY A 25 31.05 13.51 0.73
N GLN A 26 31.24 14.72 1.28
CA GLN A 26 30.97 15.00 2.69
C GLN A 26 29.47 15.26 2.93
N ILE A 27 28.81 15.97 2.02
CA ILE A 27 27.35 16.19 2.07
C ILE A 27 26.64 14.83 2.06
N GLU A 28 27.00 13.93 1.13
CA GLU A 28 26.43 12.58 1.03
C GLU A 28 26.58 11.75 2.33
N LYS A 29 27.64 11.99 3.11
CA LYS A 29 27.87 11.33 4.40
C LYS A 29 27.08 11.95 5.55
N ILE A 30 26.85 13.26 5.52
CA ILE A 30 26.12 13.99 6.56
C ILE A 30 24.62 13.85 6.37
N THR A 31 24.13 13.87 5.12
CA THR A 31 22.71 13.84 4.77
C THR A 31 21.92 12.77 5.55
N PRO A 32 22.32 11.49 5.61
CA PRO A 32 21.57 10.48 6.37
C PRO A 32 21.52 10.69 7.89
N LEU A 33 22.35 11.57 8.45
CA LEU A 33 22.42 11.87 9.88
C LEU A 33 21.51 13.03 10.30
N ILE A 34 21.05 13.84 9.33
CA ILE A 34 20.35 15.11 9.59
C ILE A 34 18.90 15.13 9.07
N HIS A 35 18.45 14.07 8.41
CA HIS A 35 17.06 13.91 8.00
C HIS A 35 16.63 12.44 8.01
N ASP A 36 15.34 12.20 8.16
CA ASP A 36 14.73 10.90 7.91
C ASP A 36 14.36 10.77 6.43
N ARG A 37 15.05 9.86 5.74
CA ARG A 37 14.82 9.58 4.31
C ARG A 37 13.39 9.14 3.96
N MET A 38 12.59 8.68 4.93
CA MET A 38 11.22 8.21 4.70
C MET A 38 10.21 9.34 4.75
N THR A 39 10.52 10.46 5.40
CA THR A 39 9.55 11.53 5.67
C THR A 39 10.03 12.94 5.32
N GLU A 40 11.34 13.13 5.14
CA GLU A 40 11.96 14.43 4.92
C GLU A 40 12.76 14.44 3.61
N ILE A 41 12.98 15.64 3.08
CA ILE A 41 13.83 15.87 1.91
C ILE A 41 14.85 16.95 2.23
N ILE A 42 16.02 16.85 1.60
CA ILE A 42 17.02 17.92 1.66
C ILE A 42 16.71 18.94 0.56
N ILE A 43 16.62 20.20 0.97
CA ILE A 43 16.49 21.36 0.08
C ILE A 43 17.77 22.17 0.23
N GLU A 44 18.58 22.22 -0.83
CA GLU A 44 19.86 22.95 -0.80
C GLU A 44 19.69 24.47 -1.01
N ASP A 45 18.63 24.88 -1.72
CA ASP A 45 18.27 26.28 -1.96
C ASP A 45 16.85 26.54 -1.44
N GLU A 46 16.71 27.46 -0.47
CA GLU A 46 15.44 27.83 0.14
C GLU A 46 14.37 28.25 -0.88
N ASN A 47 14.75 28.77 -2.04
CA ASN A 47 13.82 29.12 -3.12
C ASN A 47 13.10 27.89 -3.69
N GLU A 48 13.70 26.70 -3.57
CA GLU A 48 13.07 25.45 -4.01
C GLU A 48 11.99 24.95 -3.02
N ALA A 49 11.92 25.48 -1.80
CA ALA A 49 10.88 25.14 -0.84
C ALA A 49 9.47 25.47 -1.35
N VAL A 50 9.35 26.35 -2.36
CA VAL A 50 8.10 26.61 -3.06
C VAL A 50 7.48 25.33 -3.66
N LYS A 51 8.31 24.35 -4.06
CA LYS A 51 7.87 23.07 -4.64
C LYS A 51 7.00 22.26 -3.67
N LEU A 52 7.17 22.44 -2.36
CA LEU A 52 6.33 21.80 -1.34
C LEU A 52 4.86 22.22 -1.48
N PHE A 53 4.58 23.39 -2.04
CA PHE A 53 3.24 23.95 -2.21
C PHE A 53 2.64 23.73 -3.60
N ASN A 54 3.29 22.95 -4.46
CA ASN A 54 2.76 22.65 -5.78
C ASN A 54 1.42 21.92 -5.67
N THR A 55 0.45 22.40 -6.45
CA THR A 55 -0.84 21.73 -6.63
C THR A 55 -0.84 20.98 -7.95
N THR A 56 -1.28 19.72 -7.93
CA THR A 56 -1.44 18.91 -9.13
C THR A 56 -2.90 18.79 -9.52
N GLU A 57 -3.18 18.70 -10.82
CA GLU A 57 -4.51 18.33 -11.30
C GLU A 57 -4.83 16.88 -10.94
N PRO A 58 -6.11 16.54 -10.68
CA PRO A 58 -6.51 15.16 -10.42
C PRO A 58 -6.16 14.23 -11.58
N THR A 59 -5.49 13.11 -11.28
CA THR A 59 -5.15 12.11 -12.29
C THR A 59 -6.41 11.38 -12.76
N PRO A 60 -6.62 11.21 -14.08
CA PRO A 60 -7.74 10.44 -14.61
C PRO A 60 -7.66 8.95 -14.25
N ILE A 61 -8.83 8.31 -14.16
CA ILE A 61 -8.96 6.87 -13.94
C ILE A 61 -8.41 6.08 -15.14
N GLU A 62 -7.61 5.05 -14.89
CA GLU A 62 -7.11 4.14 -15.91
C GLU A 62 -8.03 2.93 -16.10
N LYS A 63 -8.14 2.43 -17.34
CA LYS A 63 -8.86 1.19 -17.67
C LYS A 63 -7.88 0.14 -18.15
N ILE A 64 -7.95 -1.05 -17.57
CA ILE A 64 -7.07 -2.17 -17.92
C ILE A 64 -7.70 -2.98 -19.04
N ASP A 65 -7.07 -2.99 -20.22
CA ASP A 65 -7.68 -3.46 -21.47
C ASP A 65 -7.72 -4.99 -21.65
N ILE A 66 -8.40 -5.68 -20.74
CA ILE A 66 -8.49 -7.15 -20.77
C ILE A 66 -9.34 -7.68 -21.94
N LEU A 67 -10.27 -6.88 -22.48
CA LEU A 67 -11.15 -7.34 -23.56
C LEU A 67 -10.39 -7.53 -24.87
N ASN A 68 -9.42 -6.66 -25.16
CA ASN A 68 -8.61 -6.78 -26.37
C ASN A 68 -7.29 -7.51 -26.13
N LYS A 69 -6.69 -7.37 -24.94
CA LYS A 69 -5.35 -7.90 -24.63
C LYS A 69 -5.38 -9.18 -23.79
N GLY A 70 -6.56 -9.63 -23.37
CA GLY A 70 -6.72 -10.86 -22.61
C GLY A 70 -6.21 -10.76 -21.17
N ILE A 71 -6.01 -11.93 -20.57
CA ILE A 71 -5.64 -12.08 -19.16
C ILE A 71 -4.25 -11.52 -18.85
N ASP A 72 -3.32 -11.54 -19.81
CA ASP A 72 -1.95 -11.02 -19.67
C ASP A 72 -1.92 -9.54 -19.25
N GLU A 73 -2.92 -8.76 -19.66
CA GLU A 73 -3.01 -7.35 -19.26
C GLU A 73 -3.34 -7.20 -17.77
N LEU A 74 -4.12 -8.13 -17.23
CA LEU A 74 -4.42 -8.17 -15.81
C LEU A 74 -3.21 -8.63 -14.99
N GLU A 75 -2.41 -9.56 -15.51
CA GLU A 75 -1.15 -9.99 -14.89
C GLU A 75 -0.11 -8.85 -14.86
N LYS A 76 -0.03 -8.06 -15.93
CA LYS A 76 0.80 -6.83 -15.95
C LYS A 76 0.31 -5.79 -14.95
N ALA A 77 -1.00 -5.55 -14.89
CA ALA A 77 -1.57 -4.63 -13.91
C ALA A 77 -1.27 -5.08 -12.47
N ASN A 78 -1.37 -6.38 -12.19
CA ASN A 78 -1.03 -6.97 -10.89
C ASN A 78 0.42 -6.66 -10.47
N LEU A 79 1.38 -6.78 -11.39
CA LEU A 79 2.79 -6.47 -11.14
C LEU A 79 3.03 -4.96 -10.98
N ASN A 80 2.55 -4.15 -11.93
CA ASN A 80 2.82 -2.71 -11.98
C ASN A 80 2.22 -1.97 -10.79
N MET A 81 1.02 -2.39 -10.34
CA MET A 81 0.30 -1.76 -9.23
C MET A 81 0.58 -2.44 -7.89
N GLY A 82 1.33 -3.55 -7.86
CA GLY A 82 1.64 -4.27 -6.63
C GLY A 82 0.40 -4.89 -5.94
N LEU A 83 -0.54 -5.44 -6.71
CA LEU A 83 -1.83 -5.92 -6.18
C LEU A 83 -1.71 -7.25 -5.41
N ALA A 84 -0.63 -8.01 -5.64
CA ALA A 84 -0.36 -9.30 -5.00
C ALA A 84 -1.51 -10.33 -5.13
N LEU A 85 -2.22 -10.32 -6.27
CA LEU A 85 -3.29 -11.25 -6.58
C LEU A 85 -2.72 -12.64 -6.86
N SER A 86 -3.38 -13.66 -6.33
CA SER A 86 -3.16 -15.06 -6.71
C SER A 86 -3.71 -15.35 -8.11
N GLN A 87 -3.27 -16.45 -8.74
CA GLN A 87 -3.75 -16.84 -10.07
C GLN A 87 -5.28 -17.05 -10.08
N ASP A 88 -5.85 -17.62 -9.01
CA ASP A 88 -7.28 -17.84 -8.89
C ASP A 88 -8.05 -16.51 -8.84
N GLU A 89 -7.51 -15.50 -8.16
CA GLU A 89 -8.10 -14.15 -8.09
C GLU A 89 -8.01 -13.43 -9.44
N ILE A 90 -6.90 -13.58 -10.17
CA ILE A 90 -6.74 -13.06 -11.53
C ILE A 90 -7.77 -13.71 -12.47
N ASN A 91 -7.88 -15.03 -12.43
CA ASN A 91 -8.87 -15.78 -13.23
C ASN A 91 -10.30 -15.36 -12.89
N PHE A 92 -10.60 -15.19 -11.59
CA PHE A 92 -11.90 -14.72 -11.13
C PHE A 92 -12.23 -13.33 -11.71
N LEU A 93 -11.31 -12.37 -11.59
CA LEU A 93 -11.50 -11.02 -12.13
C LEU A 93 -11.65 -11.04 -13.65
N PHE A 94 -10.78 -11.76 -14.36
CA PHE A 94 -10.84 -11.88 -15.81
C PHE A 94 -12.19 -12.44 -16.28
N SER A 95 -12.68 -13.51 -15.65
CA SER A 95 -14.00 -14.09 -15.96
C SER A 95 -15.12 -13.09 -15.73
N ASN A 96 -15.16 -12.43 -14.57
CA ASN A 96 -16.26 -11.51 -14.21
C ASN A 96 -16.29 -10.29 -15.14
N PHE A 97 -15.16 -9.65 -15.40
CA PHE A 97 -15.12 -8.47 -16.27
C PHE A 97 -15.35 -8.82 -17.75
N SER A 98 -14.95 -10.02 -18.18
CA SER A 98 -15.31 -10.55 -19.50
C SER A 98 -16.82 -10.75 -19.64
N GLU A 99 -17.47 -11.28 -18.61
CA GLU A 99 -18.94 -11.44 -18.57
C GLU A 99 -19.66 -10.09 -18.58
N LEU A 100 -19.15 -9.11 -17.83
CA LEU A 100 -19.65 -7.74 -17.82
C LEU A 100 -19.39 -6.97 -19.13
N LYS A 101 -18.59 -7.54 -20.05
CA LYS A 101 -18.21 -6.94 -21.33
C LYS A 101 -17.64 -5.52 -21.18
N ARG A 102 -16.86 -5.30 -20.12
CA ARG A 102 -16.15 -4.04 -19.90
C ARG A 102 -14.80 -4.28 -19.24
N ASN A 103 -13.87 -3.38 -19.52
CA ASN A 103 -12.58 -3.34 -18.84
C ASN A 103 -12.76 -2.88 -17.38
N PRO A 104 -12.04 -3.50 -16.42
CA PRO A 104 -11.95 -2.98 -15.06
C PRO A 104 -11.16 -1.67 -15.04
N THR A 105 -11.46 -0.83 -14.05
CA THR A 105 -10.61 0.31 -13.73
C THR A 105 -9.50 -0.07 -12.75
N ASP A 106 -8.42 0.71 -12.75
CA ASP A 106 -7.36 0.65 -11.74
C ASP A 106 -7.91 0.66 -10.30
N VAL A 107 -8.87 1.53 -9.99
CA VAL A 107 -9.50 1.66 -8.68
C VAL A 107 -10.31 0.40 -8.32
N GLU A 108 -11.03 -0.20 -9.27
CA GLU A 108 -11.78 -1.44 -9.04
C GLU A 108 -10.84 -2.61 -8.69
N LEU A 109 -9.71 -2.71 -9.40
CA LEU A 109 -8.70 -3.74 -9.13
C LEU A 109 -8.01 -3.51 -7.78
N MET A 110 -7.64 -2.27 -7.47
CA MET A 110 -7.02 -1.92 -6.19
C MET A 110 -7.98 -2.23 -5.03
N MET A 111 -9.25 -1.82 -5.14
CA MET A 111 -10.28 -2.13 -4.16
C MET A 111 -10.40 -3.64 -3.93
N PHE A 112 -10.48 -4.42 -5.01
CA PHE A 112 -10.58 -5.88 -4.92
C PHE A 112 -9.36 -6.48 -4.24
N ALA A 113 -8.15 -6.06 -4.61
CA ALA A 113 -6.90 -6.54 -4.03
C ALA A 113 -6.82 -6.27 -2.52
N GLN A 114 -7.15 -5.05 -2.08
CA GLN A 114 -7.13 -4.69 -0.66
C GLN A 114 -8.16 -5.50 0.14
N ALA A 115 -9.38 -5.65 -0.39
CA ALA A 115 -10.45 -6.40 0.28
C ALA A 115 -10.16 -7.92 0.37
N ASN A 116 -9.44 -8.49 -0.60
CA ASN A 116 -9.10 -9.90 -0.66
C ASN A 116 -7.68 -10.22 -0.19
N SER A 117 -6.93 -9.23 0.30
CA SER A 117 -5.66 -9.45 0.99
C SER A 117 -5.83 -10.39 2.18
N GLU A 118 -4.77 -11.10 2.56
CA GLU A 118 -4.80 -12.00 3.73
C GLU A 118 -5.23 -11.23 4.99
N HIS A 119 -4.65 -10.04 5.20
CA HIS A 119 -4.93 -9.18 6.33
C HIS A 119 -6.42 -8.82 6.46
N CYS A 120 -7.09 -8.50 5.36
CA CYS A 120 -8.51 -8.14 5.39
C CYS A 120 -9.41 -9.38 5.46
N ARG A 121 -9.08 -10.42 4.67
CA ARG A 121 -9.94 -11.57 4.48
C ARG A 121 -9.75 -12.66 5.54
N HIS A 122 -8.68 -12.57 6.33
CA HIS A 122 -8.32 -13.52 7.38
C HIS A 122 -8.36 -14.96 6.84
N LYS A 123 -7.73 -15.17 5.67
CA LYS A 123 -7.79 -16.44 4.93
C LYS A 123 -7.26 -17.59 5.79
N ILE A 124 -6.16 -17.36 6.50
CA ILE A 124 -5.54 -18.37 7.38
C ILE A 124 -6.47 -18.74 8.54
N PHE A 125 -7.15 -17.77 9.15
CA PHE A 125 -8.05 -18.03 10.26
C PHE A 125 -9.32 -18.80 9.87
N ASN A 126 -9.75 -18.68 8.62
CA ASN A 126 -10.98 -19.31 8.11
C ASN A 126 -10.75 -20.61 7.34
N THR A 127 -9.50 -20.99 7.05
CA THR A 127 -9.21 -22.20 6.28
C THR A 127 -9.40 -23.49 7.09
N LYS A 128 -9.48 -24.61 6.38
CA LYS A 128 -9.42 -25.97 6.95
C LYS A 128 -7.96 -26.41 7.07
N TRP A 129 -7.65 -27.12 8.15
CA TRP A 129 -6.28 -27.53 8.46
C TRP A 129 -6.09 -29.04 8.26
N ILE A 130 -4.90 -29.41 7.80
CA ILE A 130 -4.38 -30.78 7.83
C ILE A 130 -3.09 -30.71 8.63
N ILE A 131 -3.02 -31.45 9.75
CA ILE A 131 -1.85 -31.51 10.63
C ILE A 131 -1.51 -32.98 10.80
N ASP A 132 -0.28 -33.35 10.46
CA ASP A 132 0.20 -34.74 10.45
C ASP A 132 -0.77 -35.68 9.73
N ASP A 133 -1.07 -35.33 8.46
CA ASP A 133 -2.02 -36.01 7.56
C ASP A 133 -3.46 -36.13 8.08
N THR A 134 -3.77 -35.49 9.21
CA THR A 134 -5.09 -35.54 9.84
C THR A 134 -5.84 -34.24 9.60
N LYS A 135 -6.97 -34.32 8.89
CA LYS A 135 -7.91 -33.21 8.70
C LYS A 135 -8.48 -32.77 10.05
N LYS A 136 -8.53 -31.45 10.26
CA LYS A 136 -9.20 -30.83 11.40
C LYS A 136 -10.55 -30.28 10.96
N GLU A 137 -11.55 -30.47 11.81
CA GLU A 137 -12.93 -30.05 11.53
C GLU A 137 -13.10 -28.53 11.65
N ASP A 138 -12.47 -27.93 12.65
CA ASP A 138 -12.59 -26.50 12.93
C ASP A 138 -11.48 -25.67 12.29
N SER A 139 -11.85 -24.45 11.87
CA SER A 139 -10.89 -23.38 11.57
C SER A 139 -10.37 -22.74 12.86
N LEU A 140 -9.29 -21.96 12.77
CA LEU A 140 -8.79 -21.21 13.93
C LEU A 140 -9.87 -20.28 14.49
N PHE A 141 -10.62 -19.60 13.62
CA PHE A 141 -11.67 -18.70 14.05
C PHE A 141 -12.85 -19.44 14.71
N SER A 142 -13.21 -20.63 14.22
CA SER A 142 -14.23 -21.47 14.85
C SER A 142 -13.82 -21.90 16.25
N MET A 143 -12.54 -22.28 16.46
CA MET A 143 -12.01 -22.61 17.79
C MET A 143 -12.09 -21.42 18.75
N ILE A 144 -11.79 -20.20 18.30
CA ILE A 144 -11.96 -18.99 19.12
C ILE A 144 -13.44 -18.77 19.47
N LYS A 145 -14.35 -18.88 18.50
CA LYS A 145 -15.80 -18.75 18.71
C LYS A 145 -16.38 -19.80 19.65
N GLN A 146 -15.74 -20.96 19.79
CA GLN A 146 -16.19 -22.00 20.71
C GLN A 146 -16.16 -21.50 22.16
N THR A 147 -15.18 -20.68 22.53
CA THR A 147 -15.11 -20.09 23.89
C THR A 147 -16.34 -19.25 24.23
N TYR A 148 -16.87 -18.51 23.25
CA TYR A 148 -18.12 -17.76 23.40
C TYR A 148 -19.33 -18.69 23.54
N LYS A 149 -19.40 -19.76 22.72
CA LYS A 149 -20.49 -20.74 22.80
C LYS A 149 -20.54 -21.43 24.16
N ASP A 150 -19.37 -21.73 24.73
CA ASP A 150 -19.27 -22.41 26.01
C ASP A 150 -19.48 -21.46 27.20
N ASN A 151 -19.22 -20.15 27.04
CA ASN A 151 -19.38 -19.16 28.11
C ASN A 151 -19.71 -17.74 27.60
N SER A 152 -21.00 -17.43 27.47
CA SER A 152 -21.49 -16.13 26.93
C SER A 152 -22.10 -15.18 27.97
N GLY A 153 -22.10 -15.55 29.26
CA GLY A 153 -23.02 -15.00 30.27
C GLY A 153 -23.05 -13.47 30.46
N ASN A 154 -21.95 -12.76 30.13
CA ASN A 154 -21.85 -11.30 30.28
C ASN A 154 -21.40 -10.59 28.99
N ILE A 155 -21.52 -11.23 27.83
CA ILE A 155 -21.03 -10.69 26.56
C ILE A 155 -22.18 -9.99 25.82
N LEU A 156 -21.99 -8.72 25.46
CA LEU A 156 -22.98 -7.89 24.76
C LEU A 156 -22.81 -7.90 23.24
N SER A 157 -21.58 -8.09 22.74
CA SER A 157 -21.25 -8.23 21.32
C SER A 157 -19.93 -8.97 21.17
N ALA A 158 -19.87 -9.95 20.26
CA ALA A 158 -18.69 -10.76 19.93
C ALA A 158 -18.78 -11.29 18.50
#